data_AF-A0A9D5BLH3-F1
#
_entry.id   AF-A0A9D5BLH3-F1
#
_cell.length_a   1.000
_cell.length_b   1.000
_cell.length_c   1.000
_cell.angle_alpha   90.00
_cell.angle_beta   90.00
_cell.angle_gamma   90.00
#
_symmetry.space_group_name_H-M   'P 1'
#
loop_
_entity.id
_entity.type
_entity.pdbx_description
1 polymer ?
#
loop_
_entity_poly.entity_id
_entity_poly.type
_entity_poly.pdbx_seq_one_letter_code
_entity_poly.pdbx_strand_id
1 'polypeptide(L)'
;QSYGSGVLADGRLADLIRRVATFGMVLMKLDLRQESGRHADTLDAITTYLDMGTYSEWDEEKKLDFLTRELKGKRPLVPVSIEVPADVKEVLDTFQIAAELGSDSLGAYVISMASSASDVLAVELLQKDARLAATGELGRACPGGT
;
A
#
# COMPACT_ATOMS: atom_id res chain seq x y z
N GLN A 1 -39.07 -11.22 18.14
CA GLN A 1 -39.62 -12.56 18.44
C GLN A 1 -38.95 -13.55 17.51
N SER A 2 -38.40 -14.65 18.05
CA SER A 2 -37.86 -15.76 17.24
C SER A 2 -39.03 -16.69 16.87
N TYR A 3 -39.27 -16.93 15.58
CA TYR A 3 -40.40 -17.71 15.07
C TYR A 3 -40.20 -19.25 15.16
N GLY A 4 -39.39 -19.74 16.11
CA GLY A 4 -39.22 -21.18 16.36
C GLY A 4 -38.62 -21.99 15.19
N SER A 5 -38.08 -21.32 14.17
CA SER A 5 -37.62 -21.94 12.92
C SER A 5 -36.11 -22.26 12.93
N GLY A 6 -35.59 -22.79 14.05
CA GLY A 6 -34.16 -23.03 14.25
C GLY A 6 -33.54 -23.94 13.17
N VAL A 7 -34.27 -24.96 12.73
CA VAL A 7 -33.82 -25.89 11.67
C VAL A 7 -33.53 -25.17 10.34
N LEU A 8 -34.30 -24.11 9.99
CA LEU A 8 -34.05 -23.31 8.79
C LEU A 8 -32.85 -22.36 8.97
N ALA A 9 -32.68 -21.82 10.18
CA ALA A 9 -31.58 -20.94 10.51
C ALA A 9 -30.23 -21.68 10.56
N ASP A 10 -30.19 -22.85 11.19
CA ASP A 10 -28.96 -23.62 11.45
C ASP A 10 -28.46 -24.44 10.25
N GLY A 11 -29.25 -24.49 9.16
CA GLY A 11 -28.88 -25.17 7.92
C GLY A 11 -28.15 -24.26 6.93
N ARG A 12 -28.65 -24.18 5.70
CA ARG A 12 -28.02 -23.46 4.59
C ARG A 12 -27.79 -21.97 4.87
N LEU A 13 -28.63 -21.36 5.70
CA LEU A 13 -28.47 -19.95 6.09
C LEU A 13 -27.22 -19.77 6.96
N ALA A 14 -27.05 -20.59 8.01
CA ALA A 14 -25.84 -20.58 8.82
C ALA A 14 -24.57 -20.87 7.98
N ASP A 15 -24.65 -21.81 7.03
CA ASP A 15 -23.53 -22.06 6.11
C ASP A 15 -23.18 -20.87 5.23
N LEU A 16 -24.19 -20.14 4.72
CA LEU A 16 -23.97 -18.92 3.96
C LEU A 16 -23.32 -17.84 4.82
N ILE A 17 -23.81 -17.63 6.06
CA ILE A 17 -23.24 -16.66 7.01
C ILE A 17 -21.77 -17.01 7.30
N ARG A 18 -21.47 -18.29 7.56
CA ARG A 18 -20.09 -18.75 7.78
C ARG A 18 -19.21 -18.49 6.56
N ARG A 19 -19.70 -18.79 5.35
CA ARG A 19 -18.93 -18.55 4.11
C ARG A 19 -18.66 -17.08 3.88
N VAL A 20 -19.65 -16.21 4.06
CA VAL A 20 -19.45 -14.75 3.94
C VAL A 20 -18.49 -14.26 5.02
N ALA A 21 -18.58 -14.76 6.25
CA ALA A 21 -17.66 -14.40 7.32
C ALA A 21 -16.22 -14.90 7.09
N THR A 22 -16.04 -16.06 6.44
CA THR A 22 -14.72 -16.64 6.15
C THR A 22 -14.07 -16.06 4.91
N PHE A 23 -14.83 -15.87 3.83
CA PHE A 23 -14.28 -15.53 2.51
C PHE A 23 -14.54 -14.07 2.10
N GLY A 24 -15.47 -13.39 2.77
CA GLY A 24 -15.90 -12.05 2.39
C GLY A 24 -16.43 -12.01 0.96
N MET A 25 -16.23 -10.87 0.29
CA MET A 25 -16.63 -10.66 -1.11
C MET A 25 -15.49 -10.89 -2.12
N VAL A 26 -14.25 -11.02 -1.63
CA VAL A 26 -13.04 -11.16 -2.47
C VAL A 26 -12.45 -12.58 -2.46
N LEU A 27 -13.11 -13.52 -1.78
CA LEU A 27 -12.69 -14.91 -1.56
C LEU A 27 -11.42 -15.05 -0.70
N MET A 28 -10.33 -14.40 -1.10
CA MET A 28 -9.05 -14.40 -0.42
C MET A 28 -8.35 -13.06 -0.66
N LYS A 29 -7.67 -12.56 0.38
CA LYS A 29 -6.81 -11.38 0.27
C LYS A 29 -5.52 -11.71 -0.48
N LEU A 30 -5.09 -10.81 -1.35
CA LEU A 30 -3.83 -10.96 -2.09
C LEU A 30 -2.67 -10.30 -1.34
N ASP A 31 -1.62 -11.07 -1.06
CA ASP A 31 -0.37 -10.54 -0.55
C ASP A 31 0.49 -10.02 -1.71
N LEU A 32 1.02 -8.80 -1.57
CA LEU A 32 1.97 -8.22 -2.52
C LEU A 32 3.39 -8.50 -2.04
N ARG A 33 4.31 -8.76 -2.97
CA ARG A 33 5.71 -9.01 -2.62
C ARG A 33 6.66 -8.41 -3.64
N GLN A 34 7.62 -7.62 -3.16
CA GLN A 34 8.69 -7.03 -3.98
C GLN A 34 9.99 -6.97 -3.16
N GLU A 35 11.13 -6.87 -3.83
CA GLU A 35 12.43 -6.73 -3.16
C GLU A 35 12.76 -5.30 -2.73
N SER A 36 13.49 -5.15 -1.62
CA SER A 36 13.88 -3.87 -1.04
C SER A 36 14.67 -2.99 -2.01
N GLY A 37 15.54 -3.57 -2.84
CA GLY A 37 16.32 -2.85 -3.86
C GLY A 37 15.44 -2.04 -4.81
N ARG A 38 14.31 -2.61 -5.26
CA ARG A 38 13.36 -1.92 -6.15
C ARG A 38 12.73 -0.69 -5.50
N HIS A 39 12.55 -0.71 -4.18
CA HIS A 39 12.05 0.45 -3.42
C HIS A 39 13.11 1.52 -3.30
N ALA A 40 14.37 1.15 -3.08
CA ALA A 40 15.49 2.07 -3.08
C ALA A 40 15.68 2.73 -4.46
N ASP A 41 15.66 1.96 -5.55
CA ASP A 41 15.76 2.47 -6.92
C ASP A 41 14.62 3.45 -7.26
N THR A 42 13.41 3.16 -6.77
CA THR A 42 12.26 4.03 -6.94
C THR A 42 12.43 5.34 -6.18
N LEU A 43 12.90 5.27 -4.93
CA LEU A 43 13.21 6.47 -4.16
C LEU A 43 14.36 7.28 -4.78
N ASP A 44 15.38 6.64 -5.35
CA ASP A 44 16.46 7.31 -6.08
C ASP A 44 15.93 8.14 -7.25
N ALA A 45 15.05 7.55 -8.08
CA ALA A 45 14.44 8.26 -9.20
C ALA A 45 13.63 9.48 -8.71
N ILE A 46 12.88 9.33 -7.62
CA ILE A 46 12.08 10.41 -7.03
C ILE A 46 12.98 11.51 -6.46
N THR A 47 13.97 11.16 -5.63
CA THR A 47 14.83 12.15 -4.96
C THR A 47 15.74 12.87 -5.96
N THR A 48 16.16 12.18 -7.02
CA THR A 48 16.93 12.78 -8.13
C THR A 48 16.08 13.76 -8.91
N TYR A 49 14.84 13.39 -9.26
CA TYR A 49 13.91 14.28 -9.96
C TYR A 49 13.58 15.54 -9.14
N LEU A 50 13.54 15.43 -7.81
CA LEU A 50 13.26 16.54 -6.89
C LEU A 50 14.50 17.35 -6.48
N ASP A 51 15.65 17.13 -7.12
CA ASP A 51 16.94 17.76 -6.80
C ASP A 51 17.38 17.59 -5.32
N MET A 52 17.02 16.46 -4.71
CA MET A 52 17.38 16.11 -3.32
C MET A 52 18.64 15.24 -3.22
N GLY A 53 19.11 14.71 -4.35
CA GLY A 53 20.24 13.79 -4.47
C GLY A 53 19.80 12.33 -4.61
N THR A 54 20.76 11.40 -4.53
CA THR A 54 20.55 9.95 -4.67
C THR A 54 20.30 9.32 -3.30
N TYR A 55 19.11 8.79 -3.06
CA TYR A 55 18.70 8.16 -1.80
C TYR A 55 19.60 6.98 -1.39
N SER A 56 20.02 6.14 -2.33
CA SER A 56 20.86 4.96 -2.08
C SER A 56 22.27 5.31 -1.63
N GLU A 57 22.75 6.51 -1.94
CA GLU A 57 24.05 7.02 -1.50
C GLU A 57 24.03 7.56 -0.06
N TRP A 58 22.84 7.72 0.53
CA TRP A 58 22.71 8.21 1.90
C TRP A 58 23.03 7.12 2.92
N ASP A 59 23.56 7.55 4.07
CA ASP A 59 23.65 6.68 5.23
C ASP A 59 22.26 6.41 5.83
N GLU A 60 22.18 5.39 6.68
CA GLU A 60 20.90 4.97 7.27
C GLU A 60 20.27 6.09 8.11
N GLU A 61 21.07 6.90 8.81
CA GLU A 61 20.55 8.01 9.63
C GLU A 61 19.84 9.05 8.76
N LYS A 62 20.46 9.47 7.64
CA LYS A 62 19.86 10.41 6.70
C LYS A 62 18.64 9.82 6.00
N LYS A 63 18.65 8.52 5.66
CA LYS A 63 17.45 7.83 5.11
C LYS A 63 16.30 7.90 6.11
N LEU A 64 16.54 7.58 7.37
CA LEU A 64 15.51 7.59 8.41
C LEU A 64 14.96 9.00 8.68
N ASP A 65 15.81 10.02 8.72
CA ASP A 65 15.38 11.42 8.88
C ASP A 65 14.48 11.86 7.72
N PHE A 66 14.92 11.63 6.48
CA PHE A 66 14.13 11.92 5.28
C PHE A 66 12.77 11.21 5.30
N LEU A 67 12.76 9.89 5.47
CA LEU A 67 11.54 9.08 5.42
C LEU A 67 10.56 9.50 6.52
N THR A 68 11.05 9.70 7.75
CA THR A 68 10.21 10.11 8.88
C THR A 68 9.62 11.50 8.66
N ARG A 69 10.39 12.41 8.07
CA ARG A 69 9.92 13.77 7.75
C ARG A 69 8.83 13.74 6.67
N GLU A 70 9.06 13.04 5.56
CA GLU A 70 8.07 12.95 4.47
C GLU A 70 6.83 12.15 4.90
N LEU A 71 6.98 11.12 5.73
CA LEU A 71 5.85 10.38 6.32
C LEU A 71 4.98 11.25 7.24
N LYS A 72 5.54 12.25 7.92
CA LYS A 72 4.75 13.23 8.70
C LYS A 72 4.12 14.33 7.83
N GLY A 73 4.65 14.57 6.63
CA GLY A 73 4.13 15.55 5.68
C GLY A 73 2.70 15.25 5.23
N LYS A 74 1.97 16.23 4.70
CA LYS A 74 0.62 16.02 4.14
C LYS A 74 0.56 16.12 2.61
N ARG A 75 1.65 16.58 1.99
CA ARG A 75 1.77 16.71 0.54
C ARG A 75 2.16 15.37 -0.08
N PRO A 76 1.67 15.04 -1.28
CA PRO A 76 2.28 14.01 -2.12
C PRO A 76 3.74 14.36 -2.41
N LEU A 77 4.58 13.34 -2.39
CA LEU A 77 5.99 13.37 -2.75
C LEU A 77 6.18 13.16 -4.25
N VAL A 78 5.48 12.20 -4.88
CA VAL A 78 5.69 11.86 -6.29
C VAL A 78 4.89 12.81 -7.19
N PRO A 79 5.54 13.56 -8.08
CA PRO A 79 4.85 14.41 -9.03
C PRO A 79 4.14 13.58 -10.11
N VAL A 80 2.92 13.95 -10.48
CA VAL A 80 2.13 13.27 -11.54
C VAL A 80 2.86 13.27 -12.90
N SER A 81 3.71 14.27 -13.14
CA SER A 81 4.48 14.43 -14.37
C SER A 81 5.86 13.76 -14.34
N ILE A 82 6.18 12.94 -13.33
CA ILE A 82 7.51 12.33 -13.23
C ILE A 82 7.73 11.34 -14.38
N GLU A 83 8.86 11.49 -15.08
CA GLU A 83 9.30 10.54 -16.09
C GLU A 83 10.37 9.62 -15.48
N VAL A 84 10.07 8.32 -15.39
CA VAL A 84 10.94 7.32 -14.76
C VAL A 84 11.12 6.10 -15.69
N PRO A 85 12.20 5.32 -15.51
CA PRO A 85 12.38 4.05 -16.23
C PRO A 85 11.22 3.07 -15.99
N ALA A 86 11.02 2.15 -16.93
CA ALA A 86 9.92 1.17 -16.88
C ALA A 86 9.90 0.35 -15.58
N ASP A 87 11.08 0.04 -15.05
CA ASP A 87 11.25 -0.68 -13.79
C ASP A 87 10.70 0.08 -12.58
N VAL A 88 11.02 1.37 -12.47
CA VAL A 88 10.52 2.24 -11.40
C VAL A 88 9.01 2.49 -11.59
N LYS A 89 8.60 2.67 -12.85
CA LYS A 89 7.19 2.85 -13.19
C LYS A 89 6.34 1.67 -12.73
N GLU A 90 6.79 0.44 -12.93
CA GLU A 90 6.07 -0.75 -12.47
C GLU A 90 5.81 -0.72 -10.95
N VAL A 91 6.80 -0.31 -10.15
CA VAL A 91 6.64 -0.21 -8.69
C VAL A 91 5.60 0.86 -8.32
N LEU A 92 5.65 2.02 -8.97
CA LEU A 92 4.69 3.11 -8.75
C LEU A 92 3.27 2.70 -9.15
N ASP A 93 3.11 2.09 -10.33
CA ASP A 93 1.83 1.60 -10.85
C ASP A 93 1.25 0.51 -9.92
N THR A 94 2.08 -0.37 -9.37
CA THR A 94 1.66 -1.37 -8.37
C THR A 94 1.09 -0.71 -7.11
N PHE A 95 1.74 0.32 -6.57
CA PHE A 95 1.21 1.05 -5.41
C PHE A 95 -0.07 1.84 -5.73
N GLN A 96 -0.18 2.38 -6.94
CA GLN A 96 -1.40 3.05 -7.41
C GLN A 96 -2.59 2.09 -7.46
N ILE A 97 -2.42 0.94 -8.11
CA ILE A 97 -3.46 -0.11 -8.17
C ILE A 97 -3.80 -0.59 -6.76
N ALA A 98 -2.79 -0.75 -5.89
CA ALA A 98 -3.03 -1.16 -4.52
C ALA A 98 -3.87 -0.14 -3.72
N ALA A 99 -3.67 1.16 -3.97
CA ALA A 99 -4.47 2.22 -3.36
C ALA A 99 -5.92 2.22 -3.86
N GLU A 100 -6.16 1.84 -5.13
CA GLU A 100 -7.51 1.73 -5.71
C GLU A 100 -8.30 0.51 -5.21
N LEU A 101 -7.65 -0.65 -5.07
CA LEU A 101 -8.29 -1.91 -4.67
C LEU A 101 -8.77 -1.93 -3.21
N GLY A 102 -8.17 -1.10 -2.35
CA GLY A 102 -8.51 -0.98 -0.93
C GLY A 102 -8.11 -2.18 -0.06
N SER A 103 -8.29 -2.03 1.25
CA SER A 103 -7.81 -2.98 2.27
C SER A 103 -8.56 -4.31 2.31
N ASP A 104 -9.75 -4.39 1.71
CA ASP A 104 -10.54 -5.62 1.68
C ASP A 104 -9.98 -6.64 0.69
N SER A 105 -9.35 -6.16 -0.39
CA SER A 105 -8.79 -6.99 -1.47
C SER A 105 -7.35 -7.43 -1.19
N LEU A 106 -6.61 -6.67 -0.38
CA LEU A 106 -5.18 -6.87 -0.15
C LEU A 106 -4.89 -7.35 1.27
N GLY A 107 -3.89 -8.23 1.37
CA GLY A 107 -3.36 -8.76 2.61
C GLY A 107 -2.10 -8.01 3.02
N ALA A 108 -1.02 -8.75 3.26
CA ALA A 108 0.27 -8.20 3.64
C ALA A 108 1.04 -7.67 2.41
N TYR A 109 1.85 -6.64 2.65
CA TYR A 109 2.94 -6.27 1.75
C TYR A 109 4.25 -6.86 2.28
N VAL A 110 4.85 -7.77 1.53
CA VAL A 110 6.07 -8.49 1.90
C VAL A 110 7.27 -7.87 1.20
N ILE A 111 8.26 -7.45 1.98
CA ILE A 111 9.52 -6.90 1.46
C ILE A 111 10.56 -8.03 1.46
N SER A 112 10.90 -8.54 0.27
CA SER A 112 12.00 -9.47 0.12
C SER A 112 13.33 -8.76 0.37
N MET A 113 14.30 -9.45 0.98
CA MET A 113 15.64 -8.90 1.22
C MET A 113 15.66 -7.63 2.10
N ALA A 114 14.63 -7.43 2.93
CA ALA A 114 14.65 -6.37 3.94
C ALA A 114 15.79 -6.61 4.95
N SER A 115 16.56 -5.55 5.21
CA SER A 115 17.78 -5.59 6.02
C SER A 115 17.86 -4.45 7.03
N SER A 116 17.11 -3.37 6.80
CA SER A 116 17.19 -2.11 7.54
C SER A 116 15.80 -1.57 7.88
N ALA A 117 15.74 -0.59 8.79
CA ALA A 117 14.47 0.06 9.13
C ALA A 117 13.99 0.96 7.99
N SER A 118 14.92 1.55 7.22
CA SER A 118 14.61 2.35 6.04
C SER A 118 13.86 1.56 4.96
N ASP A 119 14.12 0.25 4.81
CA ASP A 119 13.40 -0.61 3.86
C ASP A 119 11.88 -0.63 4.12
N VAL A 120 11.49 -0.71 5.40
CA VAL A 120 10.08 -0.70 5.81
C VAL A 120 9.47 0.68 5.61
N LEU A 121 10.17 1.73 6.04
CA LEU A 121 9.67 3.10 5.94
C LEU A 121 9.57 3.58 4.48
N ALA A 122 10.42 3.07 3.58
CA ALA A 122 10.34 3.34 2.14
C ALA A 122 9.01 2.86 1.55
N VAL A 123 8.61 1.62 1.88
CA VAL A 123 7.32 1.07 1.42
C VAL A 123 6.14 1.84 2.03
N GLU A 124 6.19 2.17 3.32
CA GLU A 124 5.15 2.99 3.96
C GLU A 124 5.00 4.36 3.29
N LEU A 125 6.12 4.99 2.90
CA LEU A 125 6.10 6.26 2.21
C LEU A 125 5.47 6.16 0.83
N LEU A 126 5.83 5.15 0.04
CA LEU A 126 5.26 4.92 -1.29
C LEU A 126 3.76 4.57 -1.23
N GLN A 127 3.34 3.74 -0.27
CA GLN A 127 1.92 3.44 -0.05
C GLN A 127 1.12 4.69 0.33
N LYS A 128 1.66 5.49 1.27
CA LYS A 128 1.03 6.74 1.68
C LYS A 128 0.88 7.68 0.49
N ASP A 129 1.92 7.84 -0.30
CA ASP A 129 1.92 8.72 -1.45
C ASP A 129 0.85 8.32 -2.48
N ALA A 130 0.80 7.03 -2.84
CA ALA A 130 -0.22 6.50 -3.76
C ALA A 130 -1.66 6.72 -3.25
N ARG A 131 -1.89 6.58 -1.93
CA ARG A 131 -3.20 6.87 -1.32
C ARG A 131 -3.57 8.35 -1.40
N LEU A 132 -2.59 9.25 -1.22
CA LEU A 132 -2.81 10.69 -1.36
C LEU A 132 -3.10 11.07 -2.81
N ALA A 133 -2.41 10.46 -3.78
CA ALA A 133 -2.68 10.64 -5.21
C ALA A 133 -4.10 10.17 -5.57
N ALA A 134 -4.48 8.95 -5.17
CA ALA A 134 -5.83 8.42 -5.41
C ALA A 134 -6.93 9.28 -4.75
N THR A 135 -6.70 9.80 -3.54
CA THR A 135 -7.65 10.69 -2.86
C THR A 135 -7.78 12.04 -3.58
N GLY A 136 -6.67 12.58 -4.08
CA GLY A 136 -6.62 13.85 -4.82
C GLY A 136 -7.35 13.78 -6.16
N GLU A 137 -7.34 12.63 -6.82
CA GLU A 137 -8.02 12.41 -8.11
C GLU A 137 -9.50 12.06 -7.96
N LEU A 138 -9.88 11.31 -6.93
CA LEU A 138 -11.26 10.80 -6.76
C LEU A 138 -12.13 11.60 -5.78
N GLY A 139 -11.56 12.52 -4.98
CA GLY A 139 -12.32 13.25 -3.94
C GLY A 139 -13.00 12.33 -2.91
N ARG A 140 -12.64 11.05 -2.87
CA ARG A 140 -13.21 10.02 -2.00
C ARG A 140 -12.24 9.73 -0.87
N ALA A 141 -12.74 9.79 0.36
CA ALA A 141 -12.02 9.23 1.50
C ALA A 141 -11.87 7.71 1.29
N CYS A 142 -10.66 7.19 1.47
CA CYS A 142 -10.42 5.74 1.50
C CYS A 142 -11.35 5.11 2.56
N PRO A 143 -12.22 4.15 2.18
CA PRO A 143 -12.98 3.40 3.16
C PRO A 143 -12.00 2.43 3.84
N GLY A 144 -11.63 2.71 5.09
CA GLY A 144 -10.77 1.80 5.88
C GLY A 144 -9.68 2.43 6.73
N GLY A 145 -9.67 3.76 6.93
CA GLY A 145 -8.84 4.35 7.98
C GLY A 145 -9.38 4.00 9.37
N THR A 146 -8.79 3.02 10.04
CA THR A 146 -8.71 2.95 11.51
C THR A 146 -7.41 3.57 11.97
#